data_AF-A0A3P9MU42-F1
#
_entry.id   AF-A0A3P9MU42-F1
#
_cell.length_a   1.000
_cell.length_b   1.000
_cell.length_c   1.000
_cell.angle_alpha   90.00
_cell.angle_beta   90.00
_cell.angle_gamma   90.00
#
_symmetry.space_group_name_H-M   'P 1'
#
loop_
_entity.id
_entity.type
_entity.pdbx_description
1 polymer ?
#
loop_
_entity_poly.entity_id
_entity_poly.type
_entity_poly.pdbx_seq_one_letter_code
_entity_poly.pdbx_strand_id
1 'polypeptide(L)'
;MGCRRTDCLSRPLSNLFEKLGSTVGSYPLYFFVIPVLITASLSGGFVFLKDREDNDLERQFTPKKGPSKATRAFVRDNFPYNTSMFSENRLYDKGNFASLIAVSKNSNNILESPAFEDIIRLNEKILNISVDKRRLGFSQVCAKANGKCFSNIANYFNYFRFTQQQSITRPTQNH
;
A
#
# COMPACT_ATOMS: atom_id res chain seq x y z
N MET A 1 -40.16 -28.05 30.31
CA MET A 1 -38.87 -28.05 29.58
C MET A 1 -38.87 -29.27 28.67
N GLY A 2 -38.99 -29.07 27.36
CA GLY A 2 -39.23 -30.16 26.41
C GLY A 2 -37.98 -31.00 26.14
N CYS A 3 -38.02 -32.29 26.47
CA CYS A 3 -37.04 -33.26 26.03
C CYS A 3 -37.16 -33.47 24.52
N ARG A 4 -36.25 -32.88 23.74
CA ARG A 4 -36.04 -33.29 22.34
C ARG A 4 -35.26 -34.60 22.34
N ARG A 5 -35.83 -35.66 21.73
CA ARG A 5 -35.13 -36.92 21.41
C ARG A 5 -33.96 -36.63 20.47
N THR A 6 -32.80 -36.31 21.05
CA THR A 6 -31.52 -36.24 20.34
C THR A 6 -30.77 -37.57 20.38
N ASP A 7 -31.38 -38.61 20.98
CA ASP A 7 -30.86 -39.97 21.14
C ASP A 7 -30.34 -40.60 19.84
N CYS A 8 -30.95 -40.27 18.69
CA CYS A 8 -30.52 -40.80 17.40
C CYS A 8 -29.14 -40.28 16.96
N LEU A 9 -28.69 -39.13 17.48
CA LEU A 9 -27.39 -38.52 17.16
C LEU A 9 -26.41 -38.62 18.34
N SER A 10 -26.89 -38.45 19.57
CA SER A 10 -26.04 -38.46 20.76
C SER A 10 -25.45 -39.83 21.04
N ARG A 11 -26.23 -40.91 20.88
CA ARG A 11 -25.77 -42.29 21.11
C ARG A 11 -24.66 -42.73 20.14
N PRO A 12 -24.78 -42.58 18.81
CA PRO A 12 -23.68 -42.96 17.91
C PRO A 12 -22.44 -42.09 18.11
N LEU A 13 -22.61 -40.80 18.39
CA LEU A 13 -21.48 -39.89 18.62
C LEU A 13 -20.76 -40.20 19.94
N SER A 14 -21.49 -40.52 21.01
CA SER A 14 -20.92 -40.96 22.28
C SER A 14 -20.12 -42.26 22.10
N ASN A 15 -20.69 -43.24 21.40
CA ASN A 15 -19.99 -44.50 21.11
C ASN A 15 -18.74 -44.29 20.25
N LEU A 16 -18.76 -43.33 19.32
CA LEU A 16 -17.59 -42.98 18.50
C LEU A 16 -16.47 -42.38 19.36
N PHE A 17 -16.79 -41.42 20.23
CA PHE A 17 -15.81 -40.79 21.11
C PHE A 17 -15.30 -41.76 22.17
N GLU A 18 -16.12 -42.67 22.67
CA GLU A 18 -15.71 -43.73 23.58
C GLU A 18 -14.69 -44.67 22.91
N LYS A 19 -14.97 -45.12 21.67
CA LYS A 19 -14.02 -45.94 20.89
C LYS A 19 -12.75 -45.18 20.55
N LEU A 20 -12.86 -43.92 20.17
CA LEU A 20 -11.71 -43.05 19.89
C LEU A 20 -10.85 -42.89 21.16
N GLY A 21 -11.46 -42.54 22.29
CA GLY A 21 -10.79 -42.38 23.57
C GLY A 21 -10.13 -43.67 24.06
N SER A 22 -10.80 -44.82 23.90
CA SER A 22 -10.23 -46.14 24.20
C SER A 22 -9.00 -46.44 23.32
N THR A 23 -9.07 -46.10 22.03
CA THR A 23 -7.94 -46.28 21.10
C THR A 23 -6.77 -45.36 21.44
N VAL A 24 -7.05 -44.08 21.75
CA VAL A 24 -6.04 -43.10 22.18
C VAL A 24 -5.37 -43.52 23.48
N GLY A 25 -6.16 -43.98 24.46
CA GLY A 25 -5.67 -44.47 25.74
C GLY A 25 -4.86 -45.76 25.64
N SER A 26 -5.13 -46.59 24.63
CA SER A 26 -4.37 -47.82 24.37
C SER A 26 -3.03 -47.55 23.67
N TYR A 27 -2.91 -46.45 22.91
CA TYR A 27 -1.72 -46.09 22.12
C TYR A 27 -1.29 -44.63 22.31
N PRO A 28 -1.03 -44.18 23.57
CA PRO A 28 -0.86 -42.76 23.88
C PRO A 28 0.34 -42.11 23.16
N LEU A 29 1.43 -42.86 22.96
CA LEU A 29 2.64 -42.35 22.32
C LEU A 29 2.43 -42.04 20.83
N TYR A 30 1.72 -42.88 20.09
CA TYR A 30 1.46 -42.64 18.67
C TYR A 30 0.59 -41.40 18.47
N PHE A 31 -0.46 -41.25 19.28
CA PHE A 31 -1.34 -40.09 19.24
C PHE A 31 -0.69 -38.79 19.73
N PHE A 32 0.46 -38.86 20.41
CA PHE A 32 1.27 -37.69 20.75
C PHE A 32 2.29 -37.35 19.65
N VAL A 33 3.06 -38.34 19.20
CA VAL A 33 4.16 -38.14 18.26
C VAL A 33 3.67 -37.76 16.86
N ILE A 34 2.61 -38.42 16.36
CA ILE A 34 2.12 -38.18 15.00
C ILE A 34 1.64 -36.72 14.82
N PRO A 35 0.77 -36.16 15.68
CA PRO A 35 0.39 -34.75 15.56
C PRO A 35 1.57 -33.80 15.70
N VAL A 36 2.55 -34.08 16.57
CA VAL A 36 3.75 -33.25 16.74
C VAL A 36 4.61 -33.24 15.46
N LEU A 37 4.79 -34.38 14.81
CA LEU A 37 5.53 -34.43 13.54
C LEU A 37 4.77 -33.70 12.41
N ILE A 38 3.45 -33.85 12.35
CA ILE A 38 2.61 -33.13 11.39
C ILE A 38 2.71 -31.62 11.63
N THR A 39 2.54 -31.14 12.86
CA THR A 39 2.62 -29.70 13.17
C THR A 39 4.01 -29.14 12.93
N ALA A 40 5.08 -29.88 13.23
CA ALA A 40 6.45 -29.48 12.91
C ALA A 40 6.66 -29.37 11.40
N SER A 41 6.17 -30.34 10.62
CA SER A 41 6.29 -30.33 9.16
C SER A 41 5.51 -29.17 8.52
N LEU A 42 4.30 -28.89 8.99
CA LEU A 42 3.48 -27.77 8.52
C LEU A 42 4.09 -26.43 8.95
N SER A 43 4.68 -26.36 10.15
CA SER A 43 5.36 -25.16 10.65
C SER A 43 6.54 -24.75 9.76
N GLY A 44 7.19 -25.69 9.06
CA GLY A 44 8.23 -25.38 8.08
C GLY A 44 7.75 -24.41 6.98
N GLY A 45 6.45 -24.41 6.65
CA GLY A 45 5.85 -23.47 5.71
C GLY A 45 5.94 -22.00 6.16
N PHE A 46 6.05 -21.73 7.46
CA PHE A 46 6.13 -20.36 7.99
C PHE A 46 7.44 -19.65 7.61
N VAL A 47 8.49 -20.38 7.23
CA VAL A 47 9.74 -19.78 6.72
C VAL A 47 9.47 -18.91 5.49
N PHE A 48 8.49 -19.27 4.67
CA PHE A 48 8.15 -18.55 3.44
C PHE A 48 7.23 -17.35 3.67
N LEU A 49 6.81 -17.05 4.91
CA LEU A 49 5.87 -15.95 5.16
C LEU A 49 6.41 -14.61 4.67
N LYS A 50 7.69 -14.32 4.92
CA LYS A 50 8.27 -13.02 4.57
C LYS A 50 8.35 -12.82 3.05
N ASP A 51 8.62 -13.88 2.30
CA ASP A 51 8.67 -13.83 0.83
C ASP A 51 7.27 -13.77 0.20
N ARG A 52 6.24 -14.21 0.93
CA ARG A 52 4.84 -14.25 0.49
C ARG A 52 4.00 -13.11 1.05
N GLU A 53 4.63 -12.17 1.75
CA GLU A 53 3.98 -11.00 2.33
C GLU A 53 3.53 -10.04 1.21
N ASP A 54 2.21 -9.93 1.00
CA ASP A 54 1.63 -9.03 0.01
C ASP A 54 1.47 -7.63 0.62
N ASN A 55 2.45 -6.75 0.40
CA ASN A 55 2.44 -5.38 0.90
C ASN A 55 1.69 -4.38 -0.02
N ASP A 56 1.01 -4.88 -1.06
CA ASP A 56 0.23 -4.05 -1.98
C ASP A 56 -1.13 -3.71 -1.36
N LEU A 57 -1.26 -2.47 -0.87
CA LEU A 57 -2.51 -1.96 -0.29
C LEU A 57 -3.70 -2.13 -1.25
N GLU A 58 -3.51 -1.91 -2.55
CA GLU A 58 -4.60 -2.03 -3.51
C GLU A 58 -5.06 -3.50 -3.59
N ARG A 59 -4.15 -4.47 -3.54
CA ARG A 59 -4.49 -5.91 -3.52
C ARG A 59 -5.14 -6.38 -2.23
N GLN A 60 -4.77 -5.79 -1.09
CA GLN A 60 -5.33 -6.17 0.21
C GLN A 60 -6.78 -5.65 0.38
N PHE A 61 -7.08 -4.45 -0.14
CA PHE A 61 -8.36 -3.79 0.09
C PHE A 61 -9.32 -3.83 -1.11
N THR A 62 -8.86 -4.23 -2.30
CA THR A 62 -9.71 -4.31 -3.49
C THR A 62 -9.73 -5.71 -4.09
N PRO A 63 -10.88 -6.17 -4.62
CA PRO A 63 -10.97 -7.50 -5.21
C PRO A 63 -10.07 -7.61 -6.45
N LYS A 64 -9.40 -8.76 -6.59
CA LYS A 64 -8.49 -9.05 -7.71
C LYS A 64 -9.14 -8.90 -9.09
N LYS A 65 -10.45 -9.14 -9.19
CA LYS A 65 -11.24 -9.06 -10.44
C LYS A 65 -12.43 -8.10 -10.30
N GLY A 66 -12.17 -6.89 -9.82
CA GLY A 66 -13.19 -5.83 -9.77
C GLY A 66 -13.44 -5.17 -11.14
N PRO A 67 -14.64 -4.60 -11.39
CA PRO A 67 -14.93 -3.84 -12.59
C PRO A 67 -13.92 -2.70 -12.84
N SER A 68 -13.48 -2.01 -11.77
CA SER A 68 -12.46 -0.97 -11.84
C SER A 68 -11.12 -1.47 -12.39
N LYS A 69 -10.71 -2.70 -12.04
CA LYS A 69 -9.48 -3.33 -12.53
C LYS A 69 -9.60 -3.69 -14.01
N ALA A 70 -10.76 -4.16 -14.45
CA ALA A 70 -11.03 -4.46 -15.86
C ALA A 70 -11.01 -3.17 -16.71
N THR A 71 -11.68 -2.11 -16.25
CA THR A 71 -11.64 -0.79 -16.91
C THR A 71 -10.22 -0.24 -16.97
N ARG A 72 -9.46 -0.34 -15.88
CA ARG A 72 -8.06 0.09 -15.84
C ARG A 72 -7.19 -0.69 -16.83
N ALA A 73 -7.40 -2.01 -16.96
CA ALA A 73 -6.70 -2.82 -17.95
C ALA A 73 -7.05 -2.37 -19.38
N PHE A 74 -8.34 -2.18 -19.67
CA PHE A 74 -8.78 -1.65 -20.96
C PHE A 74 -8.14 -0.29 -21.28
N VAL A 75 -8.13 0.67 -20.34
CA VAL A 75 -7.53 1.99 -20.56
C VAL A 75 -6.03 1.86 -20.81
N ARG A 76 -5.32 1.04 -20.04
CA ARG A 76 -3.88 0.81 -20.23
C ARG A 76 -3.56 0.23 -21.61
N ASP A 77 -4.37 -0.71 -22.07
CA ASP A 77 -4.15 -1.42 -23.34
C ASP A 77 -4.48 -0.53 -24.55
N ASN A 78 -5.46 0.38 -24.43
CA ASN A 78 -5.85 1.31 -25.50
C ASN A 78 -5.06 2.63 -25.50
N PHE A 79 -4.57 3.05 -24.33
CA PHE A 79 -3.83 4.29 -24.13
C PHE A 79 -2.52 3.98 -23.39
N PRO A 80 -1.50 3.41 -24.01
CA PRO A 80 -0.24 3.15 -23.32
C PRO A 80 0.41 4.46 -22.83
N TYR A 81 0.88 4.47 -21.59
CA TYR A 81 1.47 5.66 -20.98
C TYR A 81 2.93 5.82 -21.38
N ASN A 82 3.28 7.00 -21.92
CA ASN A 82 4.66 7.33 -22.24
C ASN A 82 5.40 7.80 -20.96
N THR A 83 6.33 6.98 -20.48
CA THR A 83 7.11 7.23 -19.26
C THR A 83 8.00 8.48 -19.35
N SER A 84 8.35 8.95 -20.55
CA SER A 84 9.15 10.16 -20.76
C SER A 84 8.37 11.46 -20.55
N MET A 85 7.04 11.39 -20.56
CA MET A 85 6.13 12.52 -20.40
C MET A 85 5.31 12.36 -19.11
N PHE A 86 6.01 12.21 -17.98
CA PHE A 86 5.33 11.94 -16.74
C PHE A 86 4.30 13.02 -16.36
N SER A 87 3.08 12.59 -16.01
CA SER A 87 2.00 13.43 -15.49
C SER A 87 1.18 12.62 -14.49
N GLU A 88 1.11 13.10 -13.25
CA GLU A 88 0.36 12.45 -12.16
C GLU A 88 -1.10 12.19 -12.53
N ASN A 89 -1.76 13.16 -13.18
CA ASN A 89 -3.16 13.09 -13.58
C ASN A 89 -3.46 12.05 -14.69
N ARG A 90 -2.43 11.50 -15.33
CA ARG A 90 -2.55 10.53 -16.43
C ARG A 90 -2.17 9.11 -16.03
N LEU A 91 -1.86 8.89 -14.76
CA LEU A 91 -1.47 7.58 -14.26
C LEU A 91 -2.69 6.65 -14.14
N TYR A 92 -2.56 5.43 -14.65
CA TYR A 92 -3.56 4.37 -14.46
C TYR A 92 -3.48 3.74 -13.07
N ASP A 93 -2.34 3.90 -12.40
CA ASP A 93 -2.03 3.39 -11.07
C ASP A 93 -1.29 4.44 -10.25
N LYS A 94 -1.47 4.42 -8.94
CA LYS A 94 -0.69 5.27 -8.05
C LYS A 94 0.78 4.85 -7.95
N GLY A 95 1.11 3.59 -8.28
CA GLY A 95 2.49 3.08 -8.24
C GLY A 95 3.16 3.28 -6.88
N ASN A 96 4.49 3.28 -6.85
CA ASN A 96 5.25 3.58 -5.64
C ASN A 96 5.43 5.10 -5.52
N PHE A 97 4.86 5.70 -4.48
CA PHE A 97 4.99 7.12 -4.19
C PHE A 97 5.30 7.35 -2.71
N ALA A 98 5.94 8.48 -2.42
CA ALA A 98 6.13 8.98 -1.07
C ALA A 98 5.45 10.35 -0.98
N SER A 99 4.66 10.56 0.08
CA SER A 99 4.01 11.84 0.36
C SER A 99 4.56 12.40 1.68
N LEU A 100 4.81 13.70 1.69
CA LEU A 100 5.32 14.42 2.84
C LEU A 100 4.36 15.55 3.15
N ILE A 101 3.91 15.61 4.40
CA ILE A 101 3.00 16.64 4.89
C ILE A 101 3.76 17.44 5.95
N ALA A 102 3.96 18.73 5.67
CA ALA A 102 4.56 19.66 6.63
C ALA A 102 3.43 20.42 7.34
N VAL A 103 3.50 20.47 8.68
CA VAL A 103 2.51 21.17 9.52
C VAL A 103 3.26 22.15 10.43
N SER A 104 2.75 23.38 10.52
CA SER A 104 3.29 24.41 11.40
C SER A 104 3.02 24.06 12.86
N LYS A 105 4.05 24.10 13.72
CA LYS A 105 3.92 23.76 15.15
C LYS A 105 2.97 24.71 15.91
N ASN A 106 2.89 25.96 15.49
CA ASN A 106 2.14 27.01 16.19
C ASN A 106 0.88 27.45 15.43
N SER A 107 0.42 26.65 14.46
CA SER A 107 -0.68 27.04 13.54
C SER A 107 -0.41 28.33 12.75
N ASN A 108 0.84 28.78 12.69
CA ASN A 108 1.25 29.93 11.89
C ASN A 108 1.18 29.60 10.39
N ASN A 109 0.99 30.63 9.57
CA ASN A 109 0.99 30.51 8.12
C ASN A 109 2.28 29.83 7.63
N ILE A 110 2.15 28.67 7.00
CA ILE A 110 3.28 27.87 6.53
C ILE A 110 3.99 28.50 5.32
N LEU A 111 3.34 29.45 4.66
CA LEU A 111 3.88 30.18 3.51
C LEU A 111 4.73 31.39 3.91
N GLU A 112 4.77 31.72 5.21
CA GLU A 112 5.56 32.83 5.73
C GLU A 112 6.88 32.32 6.35
N SER A 113 7.91 33.16 6.30
CA SER A 113 9.14 32.90 7.05
C SER A 113 8.84 32.95 8.55
N PRO A 114 9.40 32.03 9.36
CA PRO A 114 10.46 31.06 9.03
C PRO A 114 9.96 29.69 8.52
N ALA A 115 8.66 29.40 8.59
CA ALA A 115 8.12 28.08 8.25
C ALA A 115 8.36 27.71 6.78
N PHE A 116 8.29 28.69 5.88
CA PHE A 116 8.58 28.47 4.47
C PHE A 116 10.05 28.09 4.21
N GLU A 117 11.00 28.68 4.96
CA GLU A 117 12.42 28.32 4.83
C GLU A 117 12.68 26.87 5.25
N ASP A 118 11.97 26.39 6.26
CA ASP A 118 12.04 24.98 6.66
C ASP A 118 11.51 24.03 5.58
N ILE A 119 10.47 24.43 4.82
CA ILE A 119 9.99 23.67 3.65
C ILE A 119 11.08 23.62 2.56
N ILE A 120 11.75 24.75 2.28
CA ILE A 120 12.83 24.79 1.29
C ILE A 120 13.99 23.88 1.71
N ARG A 121 14.43 23.97 2.98
CA ARG A 121 15.46 23.09 3.54
C ARG A 121 15.07 21.61 3.48
N LEU A 122 13.79 21.30 3.74
CA LEU A 122 13.27 19.94 3.59
C LEU A 122 13.37 19.46 2.14
N ASN A 123 12.95 20.29 1.18
CA ASN A 123 13.04 19.98 -0.24
C ASN A 123 14.49 19.74 -0.70
N GLU A 124 15.45 20.55 -0.25
CA GLU A 124 16.88 20.36 -0.54
C GLU A 124 17.40 19.03 0.00
N LYS A 125 17.00 18.64 1.22
CA LYS A 125 17.37 17.33 1.79
C LYS A 125 16.82 16.17 0.95
N ILE A 126 15.60 16.29 0.43
CA ILE A 126 14.99 15.26 -0.42
C ILE A 126 15.73 15.15 -1.76
N LEU A 127 16.05 16.27 -2.40
CA LEU A 127 16.78 16.28 -3.67
C LEU A 127 18.20 15.69 -3.54
N ASN A 128 18.80 15.82 -2.34
CA ASN A 128 20.13 15.31 -2.03
C ASN A 128 20.13 13.90 -1.41
N ILE A 129 18.98 13.22 -1.32
CA ILE A 129 18.94 11.86 -0.79
C ILE A 129 19.67 10.91 -1.75
N SER A 130 20.45 10.00 -1.17
CA SER A 130 21.12 8.94 -1.93
C SER A 130 21.04 7.61 -1.19
N VAL A 131 20.77 6.56 -1.96
CA VAL A 131 20.57 5.18 -1.48
C VAL A 131 21.67 4.29 -2.08
N ASP A 132 21.89 3.12 -1.49
CA ASP A 132 22.91 2.14 -1.91
C ASP A 132 24.34 2.71 -1.93
N LYS A 133 24.87 3.06 -0.74
CA LYS A 133 26.22 3.63 -0.59
C LYS A 133 26.48 4.85 -1.50
N ARG A 134 25.46 5.70 -1.68
CA ARG A 134 25.46 6.89 -2.56
C ARG A 134 25.49 6.62 -4.07
N ARG A 135 25.17 5.41 -4.52
CA ARG A 135 25.14 5.07 -5.96
C ARG A 135 23.85 5.52 -6.64
N LEU A 136 22.75 5.58 -5.90
CA LEU A 136 21.43 5.89 -6.43
C LEU A 136 20.94 7.22 -5.85
N GLY A 137 21.00 8.29 -6.66
CA GLY A 137 20.50 9.62 -6.26
C GLY A 137 19.04 9.83 -6.65
N PHE A 138 18.36 10.78 -6.00
CA PHE A 138 16.98 11.15 -6.34
C PHE A 138 16.79 11.45 -7.84
N SER A 139 17.75 12.13 -8.47
CA SER A 139 17.69 12.50 -9.90
C SER A 139 17.67 11.31 -10.87
N GLN A 140 18.07 10.12 -10.41
CA GLN A 140 18.07 8.89 -11.20
C GLN A 140 16.75 8.14 -11.07
N VAL A 141 16.06 8.24 -9.93
CA VAL A 141 14.82 7.50 -9.62
C VAL A 141 13.55 8.34 -9.74
N CYS A 142 13.67 9.66 -9.77
CA CYS A 142 12.53 10.55 -9.90
C CYS A 142 11.74 10.27 -11.18
N ALA A 143 10.43 10.53 -11.12
CA ALA A 143 9.62 10.57 -12.33
C ALA A 143 10.06 11.75 -13.23
N LYS A 144 10.24 11.51 -14.53
CA LYS A 144 10.76 12.52 -15.46
C LYS A 144 9.72 12.94 -16.49
N ALA A 145 9.65 14.24 -16.72
CA ALA A 145 8.94 14.83 -17.85
C ALA A 145 9.96 15.58 -18.71
N ASN A 146 10.08 15.22 -19.98
CA ASN A 146 11.03 15.83 -20.92
C ASN A 146 12.48 15.83 -20.41
N GLY A 147 12.90 14.71 -19.80
CA GLY A 147 14.26 14.52 -19.29
C GLY A 147 14.57 15.19 -17.94
N LYS A 148 13.64 15.95 -17.36
CA LYS A 148 13.80 16.59 -16.04
C LYS A 148 12.89 15.95 -15.00
N CYS A 149 13.34 15.89 -13.74
CA CYS A 149 12.48 15.43 -12.65
C CYS A 149 11.24 16.30 -12.55
N PHE A 150 10.08 15.67 -12.39
CA PHE A 150 8.83 16.35 -12.08
C PHE A 150 8.96 17.05 -10.72
N SER A 151 8.83 18.37 -10.71
CA SER A 151 9.08 19.21 -9.53
C SER A 151 7.78 19.49 -8.78
N ASN A 152 7.74 19.15 -7.49
CA ASN A 152 6.49 19.18 -6.74
C ASN A 152 6.16 20.52 -6.04
N ILE A 153 7.09 21.45 -5.78
CA ILE A 153 6.74 22.64 -4.95
C ILE A 153 7.49 23.94 -5.34
N ALA A 154 8.81 23.89 -5.58
CA ALA A 154 9.61 25.11 -5.74
C ALA A 154 9.24 25.95 -6.99
N ASN A 155 8.91 25.28 -8.11
CA ASN A 155 8.50 25.99 -9.33
C ASN A 155 7.09 26.57 -9.25
N TYR A 156 6.20 25.99 -8.43
CA TYR A 156 4.83 26.48 -8.27
C TYR A 156 4.80 27.80 -7.50
N PHE A 157 5.71 27.99 -6.54
CA PHE A 157 5.78 29.25 -5.77
C PHE A 157 6.47 30.37 -6.54
N ASN A 158 7.50 30.06 -7.34
CA ASN A 158 8.07 31.01 -8.29
C ASN A 158 7.04 31.44 -9.33
N TYR A 159 6.22 30.50 -9.83
CA TYR A 159 5.07 30.81 -10.68
C TYR A 159 4.03 31.67 -9.94
N PHE A 160 3.68 31.35 -8.69
CA PHE A 160 2.71 32.11 -7.89
C PHE A 160 3.18 33.54 -7.59
N ARG A 161 4.46 33.74 -7.23
CA ARG A 161 5.07 35.07 -7.09
C ARG A 161 5.04 35.84 -8.41
N PHE A 162 5.32 35.18 -9.54
CA PHE A 162 5.26 35.81 -10.87
C PHE A 162 3.82 36.23 -11.23
N THR A 163 2.82 35.41 -10.91
CA THR A 163 1.40 35.72 -11.14
C THR A 163 0.83 36.76 -10.19
N GLN A 164 1.42 36.98 -9.00
CA GLN A 164 1.04 38.12 -8.16
C GLN A 164 1.56 39.45 -8.73
N GLN A 165 2.57 39.40 -9.60
CA GLN A 165 3.19 40.55 -10.24
C GLN A 165 2.55 40.90 -11.60
N GLN A 166 1.68 40.04 -12.13
CA GLN A 166 0.87 40.29 -13.31
C GLN A 166 -0.60 40.31 -12.92
N SER A 167 -1.28 41.43 -13.16
CA SER A 167 -2.72 41.57 -12.97
C SER A 167 -3.47 40.52 -13.81
N ILE A 168 -3.96 39.46 -13.15
CA ILE A 168 -4.78 38.43 -13.79
C ILE A 168 -6.18 39.01 -14.05
N THR A 169 -6.46 39.42 -15.27
CA THR A 169 -7.81 39.77 -15.71
C THR A 169 -8.54 38.51 -16.15
N ARG A 170 -9.64 38.15 -15.48
CA ARG A 170 -10.54 37.08 -15.97
C ARG A 170 -11.34 37.60 -17.16
N PRO A 171 -11.65 36.77 -18.17
CA PRO A 171 -12.61 37.15 -19.20
C PRO A 171 -13.99 37.33 -18.54
N THR A 172 -14.48 38.57 -18.56
CA THR A 172 -15.89 38.86 -18.28
C THR A 172 -16.69 38.40 -19.48
N GLN A 173 -17.44 37.30 -19.34
CA GLN A 173 -18.50 37.03 -20.29
C GLN A 173 -19.67 37.97 -19.98
N ASN A 174 -19.87 38.94 -20.88
CA ASN A 174 -21.11 39.69 -20.91
C ASN A 174 -22.13 38.81 -21.63
N HIS A 175 -23.22 38.49 -20.92
CA HIS A 175 -24.44 37.98 -21.52
C HIS A 175 -25.17 39.11 -22.26
#